data_AF-A0A7C5WC69-F1
#
_entry.id   AF-A0A7C5WC69-F1
#
_cell.length_a   1.000
_cell.length_b   1.000
_cell.length_c   1.000
_cell.angle_alpha   90.00
_cell.angle_beta   90.00
_cell.angle_gamma   90.00
#
_symmetry.space_group_name_H-M   'P 1'
#
loop_
_entity.id
_entity.type
_entity.pdbx_description
1 polymer ?
#
loop_
_entity_poly.entity_id
_entity_poly.type
_entity_poly.pdbx_seq_one_letter_code
_entity_poly.pdbx_strand_id
1 'polypeptide(L)'
;MDEDEMPRRGVRTVTFRYTIQKKVLTSRAFVVNHKGSVYVLSPVCTHLGCLVNWHRKKNQFLCPCHGGKYDIEGRVVDGPPPKPLTRLPFRISDGKLHIGMKV
;
A
#
# COMPACT_ATOMS: atom_id res chain seq x y z
N MET A 1 -9.86 7.48 6.23
CA MET A 1 -9.07 7.25 7.45
C MET A 1 -8.75 8.61 7.98
N ASP A 2 -9.05 8.84 9.25
CA ASP A 2 -8.75 10.12 9.87
C ASP A 2 -7.23 10.26 10.06
N GLU A 3 -6.73 11.49 10.05
CA GLU A 3 -5.29 11.79 10.07
C GLU A 3 -4.62 11.27 11.34
N ASP A 4 -5.32 11.33 12.47
CA ASP A 4 -4.90 10.83 13.77
C ASP A 4 -4.79 9.29 13.83
N GLU A 5 -5.43 8.58 12.90
CA GLU A 5 -5.28 7.13 12.74
C GLU A 5 -4.07 6.74 11.86
N MET A 6 -3.41 7.70 11.22
CA MET A 6 -2.23 7.44 10.39
C MET A 6 -1.10 6.84 11.23
N PRO A 7 -0.31 5.90 10.67
CA PRO A 7 0.80 5.34 11.41
C PRO A 7 1.81 6.44 11.74
N ARG A 8 2.09 6.65 13.03
CA ARG A 8 3.20 7.52 13.47
C ARG A 8 4.56 7.01 12.99
N ARG A 9 4.68 5.69 12.79
CA ARG A 9 5.82 5.01 12.19
C ARG A 9 5.39 3.64 11.64
N GLY A 10 6.03 3.18 10.58
CA GLY A 10 5.82 1.86 10.01
C GLY A 10 4.69 1.83 9.00
N VAL A 11 4.00 0.70 8.92
CA VAL A 11 3.01 0.42 7.88
C VAL A 11 1.66 0.11 8.52
N ARG A 12 0.61 0.75 8.01
CA ARG A 12 -0.80 0.46 8.32
C ARG A 12 -1.49 0.00 7.04
N THR A 13 -2.09 -1.18 7.08
CA THR A 13 -3.00 -1.62 6.01
C THR A 13 -4.35 -0.96 6.22
N VAL A 14 -4.86 -0.32 5.18
CA VAL A 14 -6.21 0.25 5.15
C VAL A 14 -7.07 -0.50 4.15
N THR A 15 -8.31 -0.78 4.51
CA THR A 15 -9.33 -1.33 3.62
C THR A 15 -10.45 -0.32 3.49
N PHE A 16 -10.89 -0.04 2.28
CA PHE A 16 -11.94 0.92 2.02
C PHE A 16 -12.88 0.43 0.93
N ARG A 17 -14.12 0.93 0.99
CA ARG A 17 -15.15 0.68 -0.01
C ARG A 17 -15.39 1.95 -0.80
N TYR A 18 -15.60 1.81 -2.10
CA TYR A 18 -15.93 2.92 -3.00
C TYR A 18 -16.88 2.42 -4.09
N THR A 19 -17.63 3.34 -4.69
CA THR A 19 -18.65 3.01 -5.69
C THR A 19 -18.21 3.51 -7.05
N ILE A 20 -18.23 2.63 -8.05
CA ILE A 20 -18.02 2.96 -9.47
C ILE A 20 -19.12 2.31 -10.29
N GLN A 21 -19.74 3.07 -11.20
CA GLN A 21 -20.78 2.56 -12.10
C GLN A 21 -21.86 1.73 -11.35
N LYS A 22 -22.32 2.23 -10.20
CA LYS A 22 -23.28 1.56 -9.29
C LYS A 22 -22.78 0.24 -8.65
N LYS A 23 -21.51 -0.15 -8.83
CA LYS A 23 -20.88 -1.29 -8.16
C LYS A 23 -20.08 -0.81 -6.96
N VAL A 24 -20.27 -1.45 -5.81
CA VAL A 24 -19.46 -1.23 -4.61
C VAL A 24 -18.25 -2.14 -4.68
N LEU A 25 -17.06 -1.55 -4.74
CA LEU A 25 -15.79 -2.23 -4.76
C LEU A 25 -15.10 -2.07 -3.41
N THR A 26 -14.37 -3.10 -2.99
CA THR A 26 -13.51 -3.05 -1.81
C THR A 26 -12.06 -3.06 -2.28
N SER A 27 -11.26 -2.12 -1.79
CA SER A 27 -9.83 -2.03 -2.10
C SER A 27 -9.01 -1.93 -0.82
N ARG A 28 -7.71 -2.17 -0.97
CA ARG A 28 -6.70 -2.10 0.10
C ARG A 28 -5.55 -1.21 -0.34
N ALA A 29 -4.94 -0.55 0.63
CA ALA A 29 -3.69 0.19 0.45
C ALA A 29 -2.81 0.07 1.70
N PHE A 30 -1.52 0.34 1.54
CA PHE A 30 -0.60 0.51 2.65
C PHE A 30 -0.30 1.98 2.85
N VAL A 31 -0.64 2.52 4.02
CA VAL A 31 -0.16 3.83 4.45
C VAL A 31 1.14 3.60 5.19
N VAL A 32 2.20 4.25 4.74
CA VAL A 32 3.55 4.09 5.30
C VAL A 32 4.01 5.43 5.84
N ASN A 33 4.58 5.40 7.04
CA ASN A 33 5.36 6.50 7.59
C ASN A 33 6.76 5.98 7.91
N HIS A 34 7.73 6.40 7.11
CA HIS A 34 9.11 5.97 7.23
C HIS A 34 10.04 7.18 7.18
N LYS A 35 10.86 7.36 8.23
CA LYS A 35 11.83 8.46 8.36
C LYS A 35 11.20 9.86 8.17
N GLY A 36 9.98 10.05 8.66
CA GLY A 36 9.23 11.32 8.53
C GLY A 36 8.52 11.50 7.18
N SER A 37 8.71 10.58 6.24
CA SER A 37 8.04 10.61 4.94
C SER A 37 6.80 9.72 4.94
N VAL A 38 5.67 10.30 4.56
CA VAL A 38 4.41 9.59 4.38
C VAL A 38 4.19 9.26 2.91
N TYR A 39 3.78 8.02 2.63
CA TYR A 39 3.38 7.60 1.28
C TYR A 39 2.38 6.45 1.33
N VAL A 40 1.67 6.27 0.21
CA VAL A 40 0.68 5.20 0.06
C VAL A 40 1.15 4.24 -1.03
N LEU A 41 1.18 2.94 -0.72
CA LEU A 41 1.55 1.89 -1.67
C LEU A 41 0.33 1.03 -2.03
N SER A 42 0.24 0.67 -3.31
CA SER A 42 -0.65 -0.38 -3.77
C SER A 42 -0.19 -1.73 -3.23
N PRO A 43 -1.10 -2.59 -2.75
CA PRO A 43 -0.76 -3.95 -2.33
C PRO A 43 -0.58 -4.90 -3.51
N VAL A 44 -0.78 -4.45 -4.75
CA VAL A 44 -0.67 -5.27 -5.95
C VAL A 44 0.81 -5.50 -6.28
N CYS A 45 1.23 -6.75 -6.21
CA CYS A 45 2.56 -7.20 -6.61
C CYS A 45 2.76 -6.91 -8.10
N THR A 46 3.89 -6.29 -8.44
CA THR A 46 4.20 -5.87 -9.81
C THR A 46 4.67 -7.00 -10.72
N HIS A 47 4.76 -8.23 -10.20
CA HIS A 47 4.98 -9.43 -11.00
C HIS A 47 3.72 -9.79 -11.81
N LEU A 48 2.72 -10.41 -11.16
CA LEU A 48 1.49 -10.91 -11.81
C LEU A 48 0.21 -10.50 -11.06
N GLY A 49 0.28 -9.48 -10.21
CA GLY A 49 -0.92 -8.86 -9.63
C GLY A 49 -1.45 -9.45 -8.31
N CYS A 50 -0.80 -10.46 -7.72
CA CYS A 50 -1.15 -10.95 -6.39
C CYS A 50 -1.07 -9.84 -5.32
N LEU A 51 -1.85 -9.94 -4.25
CA LEU A 51 -1.74 -9.02 -3.12
C LEU A 51 -0.56 -9.40 -2.22
N VAL A 52 0.36 -8.47 -1.98
CA VAL A 52 1.45 -8.60 -1.01
C VAL A 52 0.95 -8.30 0.40
N ASN A 53 1.64 -8.82 1.42
CA ASN A 53 1.35 -8.57 2.83
C ASN A 53 2.56 -7.95 3.54
N TRP A 54 2.33 -7.00 4.44
CA TRP A 54 3.39 -6.45 5.29
C TRP A 54 3.79 -7.45 6.38
N HIS A 55 5.07 -7.78 6.46
CA HIS A 55 5.63 -8.68 7.46
C HIS A 55 6.49 -7.90 8.47
N ARG A 56 5.88 -7.48 9.58
CA ARG A 56 6.47 -6.57 10.59
C ARG A 56 7.86 -6.99 11.09
N LYS A 57 8.10 -8.28 11.38
CA LYS A 57 9.41 -8.74 11.88
C LYS A 57 10.54 -8.64 10.83
N LYS A 58 10.18 -8.71 9.54
CA LYS A 58 11.14 -8.65 8.43
C LYS A 58 11.27 -7.26 7.83
N ASN A 59 10.39 -6.33 8.23
CA ASN A 59 10.25 -5.01 7.62
C ASN A 59 10.14 -5.06 6.08
N GLN A 60 9.37 -6.03 5.57
CA GLN A 60 9.21 -6.29 4.15
C GLN A 60 7.76 -6.55 3.78
N PHE A 61 7.39 -6.19 2.55
CA PHE A 61 6.19 -6.71 1.91
C PHE A 61 6.52 -8.03 1.21
N LEU A 62 5.72 -9.06 1.48
CA LEU A 62 5.94 -10.40 0.95
C LEU A 62 4.77 -10.80 0.05
N CYS A 63 5.08 -11.16 -1.19
CA CYS A 63 4.15 -11.74 -2.13
C CYS A 63 4.06 -13.26 -1.88
N PRO A 64 2.89 -13.80 -1.52
CA PRO A 64 2.75 -15.23 -1.22
C PRO A 64 2.80 -16.12 -2.48
N CYS A 65 2.61 -15.57 -3.68
CA CYS A 65 2.45 -16.37 -4.90
C CYS A 65 3.77 -16.91 -5.43
N HIS A 66 4.77 -16.04 -5.61
CA HIS A 66 6.05 -16.39 -6.27
C HIS A 66 7.26 -15.84 -5.50
N GLY A 67 7.10 -15.57 -4.21
CA GLY A 67 8.21 -15.18 -3.33
C GLY A 67 8.76 -13.76 -3.51
N GLY A 68 8.10 -12.90 -4.30
CA GLY A 68 8.51 -11.49 -4.46
C GLY A 68 8.55 -10.74 -3.13
N LYS A 69 9.65 -10.00 -2.87
CA LYS A 69 9.87 -9.27 -1.63
C LYS A 69 10.15 -7.81 -1.94
N TYR A 70 9.58 -6.93 -1.12
CA TYR A 70 9.83 -5.50 -1.20
C TYR A 70 10.21 -4.94 0.17
N ASP A 71 11.03 -3.90 0.21
CA ASP A 71 11.35 -3.18 1.45
C ASP A 71 10.19 -2.27 1.89
N ILE A 72 10.36 -1.58 3.02
CA ILE A 72 9.35 -0.62 3.55
C ILE A 72 9.04 0.54 2.59
N GLU A 73 9.96 0.87 1.68
CA GLU A 73 9.79 1.92 0.67
C GLU A 73 9.08 1.39 -0.60
N GLY A 74 8.84 0.07 -0.65
CA GLY A 74 8.21 -0.64 -1.75
C GLY A 74 9.18 -1.06 -2.85
N ARG A 75 10.51 -0.91 -2.66
CA ARG A 75 11.51 -1.32 -3.66
C ARG A 75 11.68 -2.82 -3.65
N VAL A 76 11.94 -3.40 -4.81
CA VAL A 76 12.21 -4.85 -4.94
C VAL A 76 13.49 -5.18 -4.19
N VAL A 77 13.42 -6.21 -3.35
CA VAL A 77 14.57 -6.76 -2.63
C VAL A 77 14.93 -8.13 -3.16
N ASP A 78 13.93 -8.91 -3.58
CA ASP A 78 14.13 -10.29 -4.03
C ASP A 78 12.90 -10.79 -4.83
N GLY A 79 13.10 -11.90 -5.54
CA GLY A 79 12.09 -12.60 -6.32
C GLY A 79 11.85 -12.00 -7.71
N PRO A 80 10.82 -12.49 -8.42
CA PRO A 80 10.58 -12.13 -9.81
C PRO A 80 10.02 -10.72 -10.11
N PRO A 81 9.46 -9.92 -9.15
CA PRO A 81 8.88 -8.63 -9.54
C PRO A 81 9.89 -7.71 -10.25
N PRO A 82 9.54 -7.15 -11.42
CA PRO A 82 10.49 -6.38 -12.21
C PRO A 82 10.67 -4.93 -11.74
N LYS A 83 9.81 -4.44 -10.84
CA LYS A 83 9.76 -3.04 -10.43
C LYS A 83 9.16 -2.83 -9.03
N PRO A 84 9.41 -1.69 -8.36
CA PRO A 84 8.83 -1.37 -7.06
C PRO A 84 7.29 -1.41 -7.03
N LEU A 85 6.72 -1.56 -5.83
CA LEU A 85 5.29 -1.37 -5.61
C LEU A 85 4.84 0.03 -6.06
N THR A 86 3.66 0.09 -6.67
CA THR A 86 3.09 1.34 -7.18
C THR A 86 2.77 2.31 -6.04
N ARG A 87 3.28 3.54 -6.11
CA ARG A 87 2.85 4.64 -5.25
C ARG A 87 1.50 5.15 -5.71
N LEU A 88 0.55 5.21 -4.78
CA LEU A 88 -0.76 5.80 -5.03
C LEU A 88 -0.71 7.30 -4.70
N PRO A 89 -1.27 8.17 -5.55
CA PRO A 89 -1.42 9.57 -5.21
C PRO A 89 -2.33 9.69 -3.99
N PHE A 90 -2.06 10.65 -3.12
CA PHE A 90 -2.88 10.91 -1.95
C PHE A 90 -2.85 12.38 -1.57
N ARG A 91 -3.84 12.80 -0.78
CA ARG A 91 -3.90 14.13 -0.16
C ARG A 91 -4.45 14.00 1.26
N ILE A 92 -3.96 14.83 2.16
CA ILE A 92 -4.56 15.03 3.48
C ILE A 92 -5.33 16.35 3.44
N SER A 93 -6.61 16.31 3.77
CA SER A 93 -7.47 17.49 3.86
C SER A 93 -8.61 17.22 4.81
N ASP A 94 -9.06 18.25 5.53
CA ASP A 94 -10.18 18.16 6.47
C ASP A 94 -9.97 17.04 7.52
N GLY A 95 -8.72 16.86 7.97
CA GLY A 95 -8.32 15.81 8.91
C GLY A 95 -8.43 14.39 8.34
N LYS A 96 -8.54 14.22 7.02
CA LYS A 96 -8.76 12.91 6.38
C LYS A 96 -7.72 12.63 5.29
N LEU A 97 -7.31 11.37 5.23
CA LEU A 97 -6.52 10.83 4.13
C LEU A 97 -7.43 10.45 2.94
N HIS A 98 -7.20 11.09 1.80
CA HIS A 98 -7.80 10.76 0.51
C HIS A 98 -6.77 10.05 -0.37
N ILE A 99 -7.11 8.87 -0.89
CA ILE A 99 -6.24 8.07 -1.77
C ILE A 99 -6.80 8.13 -3.19
N GLY A 100 -6.00 8.61 -4.13
CA GLY A 100 -6.34 8.61 -5.55
C GLY A 100 -6.16 7.21 -6.14
N MET A 101 -7.25 6.67 -6.67
CA MET A 101 -7.26 5.38 -7.36
C MET A 101 -7.44 5.65 -8.85
N LYS A 102 -6.55 5.11 -9.69
CA LYS A 102 -6.75 5.13 -11.13
C LYS A 102 -7.70 3.99 -11.48
N VAL A 103 -8.83 4.34 -12.08
CA VAL A 103 -9.96 3.46 -12.41
C VAL A 103 -10.24 3.51 -13.90
#